data_AF-A0A1R4HUH5-F1
#
_entry.id   AF-A0A1R4HUH5-F1
#
_cell.length_a   1.000
_cell.length_b   1.000
_cell.length_c   1.000
_cell.angle_alpha   90.00
_cell.angle_beta   90.00
_cell.angle_gamma   90.00
#
_symmetry.space_group_name_H-M   'P 1'
#
loop_
_entity.id
_entity.type
_entity.pdbx_description
1 polymer ?
#
loop_
_entity_poly.entity_id
_entity_poly.type
_entity_poly.pdbx_seq_one_letter_code
_entity_poly.pdbx_strand_id
1 'polypeptide(L)'
;MGEEYVARAYDRAGEFGRDFQDLVSEYCWGSSWGRTALSRRDKSLLNLAIIGTLGRSDEFRLHVAGALRNGVTDEELQDTLIHLAVYAGIPAGVEAFRIAGEVRAQHGQETHPTSASPSTQFEGEHA
;
A
#
# COMPACT_ATOMS: atom_id res chain seq x y z
N MET A 1 3.22 4.94 5.01
CA MET A 1 4.69 4.87 4.92
C MET A 1 5.25 5.62 6.11
N GLY A 2 6.38 5.20 6.68
CA GLY A 2 6.92 5.75 7.93
C GLY A 2 8.27 6.45 7.77
N GLU A 3 8.87 6.86 8.88
CA GLU A 3 10.15 7.59 8.92
C GLU A 3 11.28 6.87 8.19
N GLU A 4 11.39 5.54 8.34
CA GLU A 4 12.39 4.73 7.65
C GLU A 4 12.23 4.74 6.12
N TYR A 5 11.01 4.89 5.61
CA TYR A 5 10.79 5.05 4.17
C TYR A 5 11.31 6.40 3.68
N VAL A 6 11.10 7.46 4.47
CA VAL A 6 11.58 8.81 4.17
C VAL A 6 13.11 8.86 4.20
N ALA A 7 13.75 8.27 5.23
CA ALA A 7 15.21 8.20 5.32
C ALA A 7 15.82 7.53 4.07
N ARG A 8 15.28 6.37 3.67
CA ARG A 8 15.72 5.67 2.44
C ARG A 8 15.49 6.49 1.17
N ALA A 9 14.50 7.37 1.14
CA ALA A 9 14.26 8.25 0.00
C ALA A 9 15.35 9.33 -0.11
N TYR A 10 15.80 9.91 1.02
CA TYR A 10 16.94 10.84 1.03
C TYR A 10 18.24 10.16 0.60
N ASP A 11 18.50 8.93 1.06
CA ASP A 11 19.70 8.19 0.66
C ASP A 11 19.73 7.94 -0.86
N ARG A 12 18.59 7.56 -1.45
CA ARG A 12 18.46 7.37 -2.91
C ARG A 12 18.55 8.66 -3.69
N ALA A 13 18.03 9.76 -3.15
CA ALA A 13 18.07 11.06 -3.79
C ALA A 13 19.52 11.58 -3.91
N GLY A 14 20.37 11.25 -2.93
CA GLY A 14 21.75 11.73 -2.87
C GLY A 14 21.81 13.25 -2.83
N GLU A 15 22.95 13.82 -3.22
CA GLU A 15 23.12 15.29 -3.27
C GLU A 15 22.22 15.92 -4.35
N PHE A 16 22.15 15.31 -5.54
CA PHE A 16 21.40 15.84 -6.68
C PHE A 16 19.89 15.98 -6.43
N GLY A 17 19.29 14.99 -5.74
CA GLY A 17 17.85 14.97 -5.50
C GLY A 17 17.42 15.56 -4.16
N ARG A 18 18.34 16.07 -3.33
CA ARG A 18 18.05 16.46 -1.94
C ARG A 18 16.96 17.51 -1.85
N ASP A 19 17.10 18.62 -2.57
CA ASP A 19 16.14 19.72 -2.53
C ASP A 19 14.74 19.28 -3.00
N PHE A 20 14.69 18.38 -3.99
CA PHE A 20 13.42 17.79 -4.43
C PHE A 20 12.82 16.89 -3.35
N GLN A 21 13.64 16.10 -2.65
CA GLN A 21 13.18 15.24 -1.56
C GLN A 21 12.70 16.05 -0.34
N ASP A 22 13.32 17.18 -0.05
CA ASP A 22 12.86 18.15 0.96
C ASP A 22 11.45 18.65 0.59
N LEU A 23 11.27 19.10 -0.65
CA LEU A 23 9.98 19.54 -1.18
C LEU A 23 8.91 18.45 -1.07
N VAL A 24 9.22 17.22 -1.51
CA VAL A 24 8.31 16.07 -1.39
C VAL A 24 7.93 15.84 0.07
N SER A 25 8.90 15.86 0.98
CA SER A 25 8.65 15.59 2.40
C SER A 25 7.76 16.64 3.04
N GLU A 26 8.01 17.92 2.77
CA GLU A 26 7.21 19.04 3.28
C GLU A 26 5.77 18.99 2.77
N TYR A 27 5.56 18.84 1.46
CA TYR A 27 4.22 18.86 0.87
C TYR A 27 3.43 17.60 1.18
N CYS A 28 4.04 16.42 1.04
CA CYS A 28 3.34 15.18 1.29
C CYS A 28 3.04 15.03 2.78
N TRP A 29 4.05 15.10 3.66
CA TRP A 29 3.84 14.80 5.08
C TRP A 29 3.37 16.01 5.88
N GLY A 30 4.01 17.17 5.69
CA GLY A 30 3.69 18.40 6.42
C GLY A 30 2.34 19.01 6.02
N SER A 31 2.03 19.03 4.72
CA SER A 31 0.88 19.79 4.20
C SER A 31 -0.35 18.94 3.85
N SER A 32 -0.17 17.73 3.34
CA SER A 32 -1.28 16.88 2.89
C SER A 32 -1.67 15.83 3.93
N TRP A 33 -0.76 14.90 4.23
CA TRP A 33 -1.05 13.75 5.09
C TRP A 33 -1.25 14.13 6.56
N GLY A 34 -0.64 15.23 7.05
CA GLY A 34 -0.81 15.76 8.40
C GLY A 34 -2.19 16.36 8.72
N ARG A 35 -3.01 16.71 7.72
CA ARG A 35 -4.35 17.28 7.94
C ARG A 35 -5.32 16.25 8.54
N THR A 36 -6.22 16.62 9.43
CA THR A 36 -7.02 15.63 10.20
C THR A 36 -8.48 15.48 9.78
N ALA A 37 -8.99 16.33 8.87
CA ALA A 37 -10.40 16.28 8.44
C ALA A 37 -10.77 14.99 7.67
N LEU A 38 -9.79 14.36 7.01
CA LEU A 38 -9.94 13.05 6.38
C LEU A 38 -9.04 12.06 7.10
N SER A 39 -9.54 10.84 7.33
CA SER A 39 -8.73 9.78 7.90
C SER A 39 -7.60 9.36 6.94
N ARG A 40 -6.55 8.72 7.46
CA ARG A 40 -5.48 8.17 6.61
C ARG A 40 -6.02 7.13 5.62
N ARG A 41 -7.04 6.36 6.02
CA ARG A 41 -7.76 5.43 5.15
C ARG A 41 -8.40 6.17 3.97
N ASP A 42 -9.19 7.21 4.24
CA ASP A 42 -9.91 7.92 3.17
C ASP A 42 -8.95 8.61 2.20
N LYS A 43 -7.86 9.20 2.73
CA LYS A 43 -6.80 9.77 1.90
C LYS A 43 -6.13 8.73 1.01
N SER A 44 -5.93 7.51 1.51
CA SER A 44 -5.41 6.41 0.71
C SER A 44 -6.32 6.06 -0.46
N LEU A 45 -7.64 5.99 -0.26
CA LEU A 45 -8.59 5.73 -1.34
C LEU A 45 -8.55 6.84 -2.41
N LEU A 46 -8.58 8.10 -1.99
CA LEU A 46 -8.50 9.24 -2.90
C LEU A 46 -7.18 9.23 -3.69
N ASN A 47 -6.07 8.96 -3.02
CA ASN A 47 -4.77 8.94 -3.65
C ASN A 47 -4.62 7.79 -4.65
N LEU A 48 -5.19 6.62 -4.36
CA LEU A 48 -5.24 5.51 -5.33
C LEU A 48 -6.02 5.89 -6.57
N ALA A 49 -7.19 6.52 -6.41
CA ALA A 49 -7.97 7.01 -7.55
C ALA A 49 -7.15 7.99 -8.41
N ILE A 50 -6.51 8.98 -7.79
CA ILE A 50 -5.70 10.00 -8.48
C ILE A 50 -4.52 9.36 -9.22
N ILE A 51 -3.70 8.57 -8.54
CA ILE A 51 -2.48 7.98 -9.10
C ILE A 51 -2.83 6.98 -10.22
N GLY A 52 -3.88 6.18 -10.04
CA GLY A 52 -4.34 5.24 -11.06
C GLY A 52 -4.89 5.95 -12.29
N THR A 53 -5.62 7.08 -12.12
CA THR A 53 -6.01 7.94 -13.25
C THR A 53 -4.80 8.53 -13.99
N LEU A 54 -3.74 8.89 -13.28
CA LEU A 54 -2.50 9.44 -13.86
C LEU A 54 -1.61 8.37 -14.52
N GLY A 55 -1.96 7.08 -14.43
CA GLY A 55 -1.19 5.99 -15.02
C GLY A 55 0.21 5.81 -14.43
N ARG A 56 0.41 6.15 -13.15
CA ARG A 56 1.72 6.04 -12.47
C ARG A 56 1.84 4.69 -11.76
N SER A 57 2.02 3.62 -12.54
CA SER A 57 1.97 2.23 -12.06
C SER A 57 2.90 1.91 -10.88
N ASP A 58 4.14 2.42 -10.89
CA ASP A 58 5.10 2.14 -9.81
C ASP A 58 4.71 2.81 -8.48
N GLU A 59 4.28 4.07 -8.56
CA GLU A 59 3.72 4.79 -7.41
C GLU A 59 2.41 4.17 -6.93
N PHE A 60 1.57 3.74 -7.87
CA PHE A 60 0.30 3.07 -7.55
C PHE A 60 0.55 1.81 -6.72
N ARG A 61 1.50 0.96 -7.13
CA ARG A 61 1.89 -0.25 -6.38
C ARG A 61 2.28 0.06 -4.94
N LEU A 62 3.13 1.06 -4.75
CA LEU A 62 3.58 1.48 -3.43
C LEU A 62 2.40 1.98 -2.58
N HIS A 63 1.48 2.73 -3.17
CA HIS A 63 0.33 3.28 -2.47
C HIS A 63 -0.77 2.26 -2.19
N VAL A 64 -0.91 1.17 -2.95
CA VAL A 64 -1.80 0.05 -2.61
C VAL A 64 -1.33 -0.59 -1.31
N ALA A 65 -0.04 -0.91 -1.18
CA ALA A 65 0.52 -1.44 0.06
C ALA A 65 0.33 -0.47 1.23
N GLY A 66 0.49 0.84 0.98
CA GLY A 66 0.22 1.88 1.96
C GLY A 66 -1.26 1.96 2.38
N ALA A 67 -2.19 1.79 1.45
CA ALA A 67 -3.63 1.81 1.70
C ALA A 67 -4.08 0.66 2.59
N LEU A 68 -3.62 -0.56 2.31
CA LEU A 68 -3.91 -1.74 3.12
C LEU A 68 -3.42 -1.55 4.57
N ARG A 69 -2.18 -1.06 4.76
CA ARG A 69 -1.65 -0.73 6.11
C ARG A 69 -2.43 0.39 6.81
N ASN A 70 -3.04 1.29 6.06
CA ASN A 70 -3.89 2.36 6.60
C ASN A 70 -5.33 1.89 6.89
N GLY A 71 -5.64 0.61 6.69
CA GLY A 71 -6.93 0.01 7.03
C GLY A 71 -7.97 0.05 5.91
N VAL A 72 -7.56 0.28 4.66
CA VAL A 72 -8.45 0.06 3.50
C VAL A 72 -8.70 -1.44 3.36
N THR A 73 -9.97 -1.84 3.28
CA THR A 73 -10.33 -3.26 3.08
C THR A 73 -10.23 -3.67 1.61
N ASP A 74 -10.24 -4.98 1.37
CA ASP A 74 -10.22 -5.52 0.02
C ASP A 74 -11.46 -5.11 -0.78
N GLU A 75 -12.63 -5.06 -0.14
CA GLU A 75 -13.89 -4.62 -0.75
C GLU A 75 -13.83 -3.15 -1.15
N GLU A 76 -13.30 -2.30 -0.27
CA GLU A 76 -13.17 -0.86 -0.52
C GLU A 76 -12.16 -0.56 -1.63
N LEU A 77 -11.07 -1.31 -1.66
CA LEU A 77 -10.09 -1.26 -2.74
C LEU A 77 -10.75 -1.67 -4.06
N GLN A 78 -11.45 -2.81 -4.10
CA GLN A 78 -12.15 -3.29 -5.29
C GLN A 78 -13.14 -2.24 -5.84
N ASP A 79 -14.02 -1.71 -5.00
CA ASP A 79 -15.01 -0.70 -5.40
C ASP A 79 -14.34 0.57 -5.93
N THR A 80 -13.24 1.00 -5.30
CA THR A 80 -12.46 2.15 -5.75
C THR A 80 -11.86 1.91 -7.14
N LEU A 81 -11.35 0.71 -7.41
CA LEU A 81 -10.78 0.38 -8.73
C LEU A 81 -11.85 0.26 -9.82
N ILE A 82 -13.04 -0.24 -9.47
CA ILE A 82 -14.19 -0.23 -10.39
C ILE A 82 -14.58 1.20 -10.73
N HIS A 83 -14.70 2.07 -9.72
CA HIS A 83 -15.01 3.48 -9.93
C HIS A 83 -13.95 4.17 -10.79
N LEU A 84 -12.67 3.92 -10.52
CA LEU A 84 -11.56 4.38 -11.35
C LEU A 84 -11.70 3.92 -12.79
N ALA A 85 -11.99 2.64 -13.03
CA ALA A 85 -12.15 2.08 -14.38
C ALA A 85 -13.29 2.75 -15.16
N VAL A 86 -14.40 3.08 -14.49
CA VAL A 86 -15.55 3.74 -15.12
C VAL A 86 -15.23 5.18 -15.51
N TYR A 87 -14.53 5.93 -14.66
CA TYR A 87 -14.31 7.37 -14.87
C TYR A 87 -12.98 7.72 -15.55
N ALA A 88 -11.95 6.90 -15.39
CA ALA A 88 -10.64 7.06 -16.02
C ALA A 88 -10.40 6.11 -17.20
N GLY A 89 -11.36 5.23 -17.48
CA GLY A 89 -11.34 4.29 -18.60
C GLY A 89 -10.89 2.88 -18.21
N ILE A 90 -11.45 1.89 -18.89
CA ILE A 90 -11.20 0.46 -18.66
C ILE A 90 -9.70 0.10 -18.68
N PRO A 91 -8.84 0.64 -19.57
CA PRO A 91 -7.41 0.32 -19.56
C PRO A 91 -6.70 0.69 -18.24
N ALA A 92 -7.04 1.85 -17.64
CA ALA A 92 -6.49 2.26 -16.35
C ALA A 92 -6.97 1.31 -15.23
N GLY A 93 -8.24 0.89 -15.29
CA GLY A 93 -8.79 -0.13 -14.40
C GLY A 93 -8.07 -1.47 -14.49
N VAL A 94 -7.85 -2.00 -15.70
CA VAL A 94 -7.15 -3.28 -15.92
C VAL A 94 -5.76 -3.27 -15.29
N GLU A 95 -4.99 -2.20 -15.53
CA GLU A 95 -3.66 -2.05 -14.94
C GLU A 95 -3.73 -1.93 -13.42
N ALA A 96 -4.65 -1.13 -12.88
CA ALA A 96 -4.83 -0.96 -11.44
C ALA A 96 -5.19 -2.29 -10.75
N PHE A 97 -6.11 -3.08 -11.32
CA PHE A 97 -6.52 -4.38 -10.81
C PHE A 97 -5.38 -5.39 -10.81
N ARG A 98 -4.59 -5.43 -11.89
CA ARG A 98 -3.41 -6.30 -11.98
C ARG A 98 -2.42 -6.00 -10.86
N ILE A 99 -2.04 -4.72 -10.71
CA ILE A 99 -1.09 -4.28 -9.67
C ILE A 99 -1.64 -4.55 -8.27
N ALA A 100 -2.92 -4.23 -8.03
CA ALA A 100 -3.54 -4.47 -6.74
C ALA A 100 -3.56 -5.95 -6.37
N GLY A 101 -3.84 -6.84 -7.33
CA GLY A 101 -3.78 -8.29 -7.13
C GLY A 101 -2.39 -8.77 -6.73
N GLU A 102 -1.34 -8.30 -7.42
CA GLU A 102 0.06 -8.62 -7.10
C GLU A 102 0.42 -8.21 -5.66
N VAL A 103 0.07 -6.99 -5.27
CA VAL A 103 0.39 -6.45 -3.93
C VAL A 103 -0.39 -7.17 -2.83
N ARG A 104 -1.69 -7.46 -3.06
CA ARG A 104 -2.54 -8.18 -2.10
C ARG A 104 -2.01 -9.59 -1.84
N ALA A 105 -1.59 -10.29 -2.89
CA ALA A 105 -1.00 -11.62 -2.75
C ALA A 105 0.27 -11.60 -1.87
N GLN A 106 1.08 -10.54 -1.98
CA GLN A 106 2.28 -10.35 -1.15
C GLN A 106 1.92 -10.00 0.31
N HIS A 107 0.96 -9.09 0.54
CA HIS A 107 0.52 -8.74 1.90
C HIS A 107 -0.15 -9.90 2.66
N GLY A 108 -0.89 -10.77 1.96
CA GLY A 108 -1.49 -11.96 2.55
C GLY A 108 -0.47 -12.99 3.05
N GLN A 109 0.77 -12.97 2.54
CA GLN A 109 1.85 -13.86 2.95
C GLN A 109 2.59 -13.37 4.21
N GLU A 110 2.55 -12.07 4.53
CA GLU A 110 3.25 -11.48 5.68
C GLU A 110 2.48 -11.61 7.01
N THR A 111 1.19 -11.92 6.97
CA THR A 111 0.30 -11.93 8.15
C THR A 111 0.15 -13.30 8.83
N HIS A 112 0.86 -14.34 8.36
CA HIS A 112 0.88 -15.65 9.01
C HIS A 112 2.13 -15.80 9.89
N PRO A 113 2.05 -15.64 11.23
CA PRO A 113 3.05 -16.24 12.09
C PRO A 113 2.90 -17.77 11.94
N THR A 114 3.94 -18.43 11.42
CA THR A 114 4.07 -19.87 11.47
C THR A 114 3.95 -20.33 12.92
N SER A 115 2.76 -20.75 13.34
CA SER A 115 2.58 -21.52 14.57
C SER A 115 2.99 -22.96 14.26
N ALA A 116 4.30 -23.20 14.26
CA ALA A 116 4.80 -24.56 14.36
C ALA A 116 4.68 -24.98 15.84
N SER A 117 3.68 -25.82 16.13
CA SER A 117 3.84 -27.12 16.79
C SER A 117 2.51 -27.61 17.36
N PRO A 118 1.98 -28.77 16.94
CA PRO A 118 1.29 -29.64 17.87
C PRO A 118 2.35 -30.44 18.62
N SER A 119 2.43 -30.13 19.90
CA SER A 119 2.96 -30.95 20.98
C SER A 119 2.71 -32.45 20.77
N THR A 120 3.78 -33.21 21.01
CA THR A 120 3.81 -34.65 21.24
C THR A 120 2.57 -35.15 22.00
N GLN A 121 1.78 -36.01 21.37
CA GLN A 121 0.92 -36.94 22.09
C GLN A 121 1.56 -38.33 22.00
N PHE A 122 1.96 -38.78 23.18
CA PHE A 122 2.17 -40.17 23.54
C PHE A 122 0.94 -41.00 23.15
N GLU A 123 1.14 -42.11 22.45
CA GLU A 123 0.35 -43.32 22.63
C GLU A 123 1.15 -44.50 22.06
N GLY A 124 1.54 -45.41 22.96
CA GLY A 124 2.41 -46.54 22.69
C GLY A 124 2.41 -47.47 23.89
N GLU A 125 1.26 -48.06 24.14
CA GLU A 125 1.05 -49.24 24.99
C GLU A 125 1.85 -50.42 24.39
N HIS A 126 2.69 -51.11 25.18
CA HIS A 126 2.82 -52.58 25.23
C HIS A 126 4.00 -53.03 26.13
N ALA A 127 3.68 -54.03 26.95
CA ALA A 127 4.49 -54.88 27.85
C ALA A 127 4.68 -54.39 29.29
#